data_AF-A0A524RNE1-F1
#
_entry.id   AF-A0A524RNE1-F1
#
_cell.length_a   1.000
_cell.length_b   1.000
_cell.length_c   1.000
_cell.angle_alpha   90.00
_cell.angle_beta   90.00
_cell.angle_gamma   90.00
#
_symmetry.space_group_name_H-M   'P 1'
#
loop_
_entity.id
_entity.type
_entity.pdbx_description
1 polymer ?
#
loop_
_entity_poly.entity_id
_entity_poly.type
_entity_poly.pdbx_seq_one_letter_code
_entity_poly.pdbx_strand_id
1 'polypeptide(L)'
;MRIARLDLLRYGRFTDVSIELPRAERDIHIVFGPNEAGKTTSLTAIEDMLFGIHERSPYSFLHSYQTMCIGAVLEGSGNRFEFQRLKKRRDMILGPDGNPLPGDERLLAPFLGGADRDYFDRMFNLSHGRLAEGGRAIIEAKDDVGQMLFAAGTGLADLRERLKKLEDEADKLWAPKAKKRLYHQAQNRWEEAKSRQRKHELSVSEWKEAHETLSNAKETLRKCRKEHEEKSKELKKLVRICHVHAPIRQQHELKGKIA
;
A
#
# COMPACT_ATOMS: atom_id res chain seq x y z
N MET A 1 -13.75 20.80 -19.10
CA MET A 1 -14.55 21.98 -18.72
C MET A 1 -14.24 23.13 -19.66
N ARG A 2 -15.24 23.95 -19.98
CA ARG A 2 -15.12 25.19 -20.75
C ARG A 2 -15.79 26.32 -19.97
N ILE A 3 -15.18 27.51 -19.94
CA ILE A 3 -15.79 28.71 -19.36
C ILE A 3 -16.49 29.45 -20.50
N ALA A 4 -17.81 29.57 -20.44
CA ALA A 4 -18.60 30.29 -21.44
C ALA A 4 -18.75 31.77 -21.09
N ARG A 5 -18.79 32.10 -19.80
CA ARG A 5 -18.88 33.47 -19.31
C ARG A 5 -18.26 33.59 -17.92
N LEU A 6 -17.59 34.71 -17.66
CA LEU A 6 -17.10 35.10 -16.34
C LEU A 6 -17.78 36.40 -15.91
N ASP A 7 -18.46 36.40 -14.78
CA ASP A 7 -19.22 37.54 -14.26
C ASP A 7 -18.51 38.13 -13.03
N LEU A 8 -17.88 39.29 -13.19
CA LEU A 8 -17.17 40.03 -12.15
C LEU A 8 -18.15 41.00 -11.48
N LEU A 9 -19.08 40.46 -10.70
CA LEU A 9 -20.20 41.19 -10.10
C LEU A 9 -19.73 42.19 -9.04
N ARG A 10 -18.95 41.73 -8.05
CA ARG A 10 -18.35 42.56 -6.99
C ARG A 10 -16.98 42.00 -6.65
N TYR A 11 -15.97 42.31 -7.46
CA TYR A 11 -14.64 41.70 -7.30
C TYR A 11 -13.50 42.62 -7.76
N GLY A 12 -12.59 42.95 -6.85
CA GLY A 12 -11.50 43.88 -7.15
C GLY A 12 -12.04 45.23 -7.58
N ARG A 13 -11.62 45.68 -8.77
CA ARG A 13 -12.05 46.95 -9.37
C ARG A 13 -13.40 46.83 -10.09
N PHE A 14 -13.87 45.62 -10.36
CA PHE A 14 -15.02 45.39 -11.19
C PHE A 14 -16.32 45.46 -10.39
N THR A 15 -17.34 46.04 -11.02
CA THR A 15 -18.73 46.08 -10.55
C THR A 15 -19.61 45.75 -11.75
N ASP A 16 -20.32 44.62 -11.67
CA ASP A 16 -21.25 44.12 -12.69
C ASP A 16 -20.67 44.06 -14.12
N VAL A 17 -19.45 43.52 -14.25
CA VAL A 17 -18.77 43.33 -15.54
C VAL A 17 -18.78 41.87 -15.95
N SER A 18 -19.32 41.56 -17.13
CA SER A 18 -19.29 40.21 -17.70
C SER A 18 -18.31 40.10 -18.87
N ILE A 19 -17.51 39.03 -18.88
CA ILE A 19 -16.62 38.65 -19.97
C ILE A 19 -17.22 37.41 -20.64
N GLU A 20 -17.79 37.61 -21.83
CA GLU A 20 -18.33 36.54 -22.66
C GLU A 20 -17.21 35.82 -23.41
N LEU A 21 -17.24 34.49 -23.38
CA LEU A 21 -16.31 33.59 -24.09
C LEU A 21 -17.16 32.69 -25.01
N PRO A 22 -17.69 33.24 -26.13
CA PRO A 22 -18.61 32.51 -27.00
C PRO A 22 -17.88 31.40 -27.77
N ARG A 23 -18.57 30.28 -28.06
CA ARG A 23 -17.98 29.25 -28.92
C ARG A 23 -17.64 29.82 -30.29
N ALA A 24 -16.43 29.54 -30.74
CA ALA A 24 -15.97 29.82 -32.09
C ALA A 24 -15.39 28.55 -32.73
N GLU A 25 -15.24 28.55 -34.05
CA GLU A 25 -14.58 27.45 -34.78
C GLU A 25 -13.13 27.23 -34.28
N ARG A 26 -12.49 28.32 -33.85
CA ARG A 26 -11.21 28.30 -33.11
C ARG A 26 -11.46 28.95 -31.75
N ASP A 27 -11.51 28.12 -30.70
CA ASP A 27 -11.91 28.53 -29.35
C ASP A 27 -10.72 29.15 -28.58
N ILE A 28 -10.13 30.20 -29.15
CA ILE A 28 -9.03 30.98 -28.55
C ILE A 28 -9.55 32.39 -28.28
N HIS A 29 -9.53 32.79 -27.01
CA HIS A 29 -9.97 34.10 -26.56
C HIS A 29 -8.79 34.94 -26.07
N ILE A 30 -8.70 36.19 -26.53
CA ILE A 30 -7.67 37.13 -26.11
C ILE A 30 -8.35 38.27 -25.36
N VAL A 31 -8.08 38.39 -24.07
CA VAL A 31 -8.50 39.52 -23.24
C VAL A 31 -7.33 40.49 -23.11
N PHE A 32 -7.46 41.68 -23.69
CA PHE A 32 -6.41 42.69 -23.71
C PHE A 32 -6.93 44.05 -23.22
N GLY A 33 -6.00 44.91 -22.83
CA GLY A 33 -6.30 46.24 -22.33
C GLY A 33 -5.06 46.91 -21.75
N PRO A 34 -5.13 48.20 -21.39
CA PRO A 34 -4.01 48.92 -20.77
C PRO A 34 -3.58 48.31 -19.43
N ASN A 35 -2.46 48.78 -18.89
CA ASN A 35 -2.10 48.47 -17.51
C ASN A 35 -3.24 48.88 -16.56
N GLU A 36 -3.43 48.11 -15.49
CA GLU A 36 -4.51 48.33 -14.50
C GLU A 36 -5.95 48.17 -15.03
N ALA A 37 -6.13 47.71 -16.27
CA ALA A 37 -7.44 47.30 -16.80
C ALA A 37 -8.06 46.11 -16.06
N GLY A 38 -7.30 45.45 -15.17
CA GLY A 38 -7.77 44.33 -14.36
C GLY A 38 -7.54 42.95 -14.96
N LYS A 39 -6.66 42.80 -15.97
CA LYS A 39 -6.33 41.51 -16.61
C LYS A 39 -5.91 40.43 -15.59
N THR A 40 -4.95 40.76 -14.72
CA THR A 40 -4.50 39.87 -13.65
C THR A 40 -5.61 39.60 -12.64
N THR A 41 -6.44 40.61 -12.33
CA THR A 41 -7.60 40.45 -11.45
C THR A 41 -8.63 39.48 -12.04
N SER A 42 -8.91 39.55 -13.35
CA SER A 42 -9.80 38.61 -14.03
C SER A 42 -9.24 37.19 -14.05
N LEU A 43 -7.92 37.03 -14.23
CA LEU A 43 -7.27 35.72 -14.15
C LEU A 43 -7.41 35.11 -12.75
N THR A 44 -7.15 35.87 -11.69
CA THR A 44 -7.34 35.38 -10.32
C THR A 44 -8.81 35.15 -9.97
N ALA A 45 -9.73 35.92 -10.55
CA ALA A 45 -11.16 35.70 -10.38
C ALA A 45 -11.60 34.33 -10.93
N ILE A 46 -10.95 33.81 -11.98
CA ILE A 46 -11.24 32.46 -12.49
C ILE A 46 -10.91 31.40 -11.44
N GLU A 47 -9.76 31.50 -10.79
CA GLU A 47 -9.39 30.57 -9.71
C GLU A 47 -10.34 30.69 -8.51
N ASP A 48 -10.62 31.91 -8.08
CA ASP A 48 -11.50 32.16 -6.94
C ASP A 48 -12.94 31.70 -7.22
N MET A 49 -13.38 31.79 -8.48
CA MET A 49 -14.68 31.27 -8.94
C MET A 49 -14.74 29.73 -8.86
N LEU A 50 -13.66 29.05 -9.28
CA LEU A 50 -13.57 27.59 -9.30
C LEU A 50 -13.37 26.98 -7.92
N PHE A 51 -12.46 27.53 -7.11
CA PHE A 51 -11.96 26.92 -5.86
C PHE A 51 -12.28 27.72 -4.60
N GLY A 52 -12.97 28.83 -4.75
CA GLY A 52 -13.32 29.68 -3.63
C GLY A 52 -12.46 30.92 -3.47
N ILE A 53 -13.11 31.98 -2.99
CA ILE A 53 -12.45 33.26 -2.76
C ILE A 53 -11.61 33.13 -1.50
N HIS A 54 -10.30 33.35 -1.63
CA HIS A 54 -9.35 33.16 -0.53
C HIS A 54 -9.74 34.00 0.71
N GLU A 55 -9.51 33.48 1.92
CA GLU A 55 -9.87 34.16 3.18
C GLU A 55 -9.25 35.57 3.28
N ARG A 56 -8.03 35.71 2.78
CA ARG A 56 -7.27 36.96 2.70
C ARG A 56 -7.13 37.45 1.26
N SER A 57 -8.24 37.56 0.54
CA SER A 57 -8.22 38.06 -0.84
C SER A 57 -7.76 39.53 -0.91
N PRO A 58 -6.73 39.88 -1.70
CA PRO A 58 -6.28 41.26 -1.85
C PRO A 58 -7.25 42.13 -2.69
N TYR A 59 -8.32 41.53 -3.23
CA TYR A 59 -9.26 42.18 -4.14
C TYR A 59 -10.50 42.77 -3.45
N SER A 60 -10.46 42.95 -2.13
CA SER A 60 -11.57 43.53 -1.33
C SER A 60 -11.49 45.06 -1.18
N PHE A 61 -10.79 45.77 -2.08
CA PHE A 61 -10.52 47.21 -1.91
C PHE A 61 -11.70 48.11 -2.25
N LEU A 62 -12.54 47.73 -3.22
CA LEU A 62 -13.78 48.46 -3.56
C LEU A 62 -15.01 47.85 -2.89
N HIS A 63 -15.03 46.52 -2.76
CA HIS A 63 -16.14 45.74 -2.23
C HIS A 63 -15.73 45.05 -0.94
N SER A 64 -16.57 45.14 0.10
CA SER A 64 -16.29 44.47 1.38
C SER A 64 -16.28 42.95 1.19
N TYR A 65 -15.48 42.24 2.01
CA TYR A 65 -15.36 40.77 1.94
C TYR A 65 -16.70 40.04 1.88
N GLN A 66 -17.70 40.44 2.66
CA GLN A 66 -19.00 39.75 2.72
C GLN A 66 -19.89 39.97 1.49
N THR A 67 -19.54 40.95 0.67
CA THR A 67 -20.27 41.33 -0.54
C THR A 67 -19.59 40.84 -1.81
N MET A 68 -18.34 40.38 -1.73
CA MET A 68 -17.58 39.93 -2.88
C MET A 68 -18.29 38.77 -3.58
N CYS A 69 -18.49 38.90 -4.88
CA CYS A 69 -19.27 37.95 -5.65
C CYS A 69 -18.71 37.82 -7.07
N ILE A 70 -18.57 36.57 -7.51
CA ILE A 70 -18.11 36.21 -8.85
C ILE A 70 -19.09 35.19 -9.41
N GLY A 71 -19.66 35.44 -10.58
CA GLY A 71 -20.45 34.46 -11.31
C GLY A 71 -19.70 33.85 -12.48
N ALA A 72 -20.24 32.75 -12.98
CA ALA A 72 -19.75 32.15 -14.21
C ALA A 72 -20.81 31.26 -14.85
N VAL A 73 -20.59 30.99 -16.13
CA VAL A 73 -21.27 29.93 -16.87
C VAL A 73 -20.22 28.92 -17.32
N LEU A 74 -20.31 27.70 -16.81
CA LEU A 74 -19.45 26.58 -17.18
C LEU A 74 -20.17 25.61 -18.10
N GLU A 75 -19.42 25.02 -19.02
CA GLU A 75 -19.88 23.97 -19.93
C GLU A 75 -18.99 22.71 -19.75
N GLY A 76 -19.62 21.54 -19.63
CA GLY A 76 -18.91 20.28 -19.43
C GLY A 76 -19.84 19.08 -19.47
N SER A 77 -19.40 17.99 -20.10
CA SER A 77 -20.14 16.72 -20.15
C SER A 77 -21.60 16.84 -20.62
N GLY A 78 -21.86 17.76 -21.56
CA GLY A 78 -23.20 18.03 -22.10
C GLY A 78 -24.07 18.97 -21.27
N ASN A 79 -23.60 19.41 -20.09
CA ASN A 79 -24.33 20.31 -19.19
C ASN A 79 -23.77 21.72 -19.22
N ARG A 80 -24.67 22.69 -19.07
CA ARG A 80 -24.37 24.11 -18.86
C ARG A 80 -24.77 24.48 -17.43
N PHE A 81 -23.86 25.07 -16.67
CA PHE A 81 -24.07 25.41 -15.27
C PHE A 81 -23.76 26.88 -15.03
N GLU A 82 -24.81 27.65 -14.72
CA GLU A 82 -24.73 29.06 -14.37
C GLU A 82 -24.88 29.21 -12.86
N PHE A 83 -23.94 29.92 -12.24
CA PHE A 83 -23.92 30.10 -10.79
C PHE A 83 -23.22 31.40 -10.41
N GLN A 84 -23.42 31.81 -9.16
CA GLN A 84 -22.67 32.89 -8.51
C GLN A 84 -22.04 32.38 -7.22
N ARG A 85 -20.78 32.69 -7.00
CA ARG A 85 -20.09 32.43 -5.74
C ARG A 85 -20.05 33.69 -4.92
N LEU A 86 -20.62 33.63 -3.72
CA LEU A 86 -20.60 34.71 -2.74
C LEU A 86 -19.56 34.40 -1.66
N LYS A 87 -18.69 35.37 -1.35
CA LYS A 87 -17.71 35.20 -0.27
C LYS A 87 -18.42 35.15 1.08
N LYS A 88 -18.25 34.02 1.76
CA LYS A 88 -18.69 33.78 3.15
C LYS A 88 -17.58 33.00 3.88
N ARG A 89 -17.79 32.72 5.18
CA ARG A 89 -16.85 31.90 5.97
C ARG A 89 -16.76 30.47 5.44
N ARG A 90 -17.89 29.93 5.01
CA ARG A 90 -18.00 28.75 4.16
C ARG A 90 -18.54 29.27 2.84
N ASP A 91 -17.77 29.12 1.76
CA ASP A 91 -18.13 29.68 0.47
C ASP A 91 -19.48 29.14 0.00
N MET A 92 -20.27 30.03 -0.59
CA MET A 92 -21.67 29.80 -0.89
C MET A 92 -21.89 29.94 -2.39
N ILE A 93 -22.41 28.88 -3.01
CA ILE A 93 -22.81 28.88 -4.40
C ILE A 93 -24.30 29.18 -4.49
N LEU A 94 -24.63 30.20 -5.28
CA LEU A 94 -25.97 30.66 -5.57
C LEU A 94 -26.35 30.28 -7.01
N GLY A 95 -27.63 30.00 -7.22
CA GLY A 95 -28.19 29.82 -8.54
C GLY A 95 -28.38 31.16 -9.27
N PRO A 96 -28.82 31.12 -10.54
CA PRO A 96 -29.12 32.32 -11.33
C PRO A 96 -30.22 33.20 -10.71
N ASP A 97 -31.10 32.59 -9.92
CA ASP A 97 -32.17 33.23 -9.16
C ASP A 97 -31.69 33.88 -7.85
N GLY A 98 -30.40 33.77 -7.54
CA GLY A 98 -29.80 34.31 -6.31
C GLY A 98 -30.01 33.45 -5.07
N ASN A 99 -30.64 32.28 -5.21
CA ASN A 99 -30.89 31.38 -4.09
C ASN A 99 -29.71 30.41 -3.86
N PRO A 100 -29.46 29.98 -2.60
CA PRO A 100 -28.42 29.00 -2.31
C PRO A 100 -28.68 27.67 -2.99
N LEU A 101 -27.67 27.11 -3.67
CA LEU A 101 -27.75 25.77 -4.23
C LEU A 101 -27.30 24.72 -3.20
N PRO A 102 -28.02 23.59 -3.06
CA PRO A 102 -27.61 22.50 -2.18
C PRO A 102 -26.39 21.77 -2.78
N GLY A 103 -25.29 21.68 -2.02
CA GLY A 103 -24.10 20.91 -2.41
C GLY A 103 -22.77 21.65 -2.31
N ASP A 104 -22.77 22.96 -2.05
CA ASP A 104 -21.58 23.81 -1.94
C ASP A 104 -20.58 23.53 -3.08
N GLU A 105 -19.32 23.26 -2.75
CA GLU A 105 -18.23 23.00 -3.71
C GLU A 105 -18.43 21.75 -4.58
N ARG A 106 -19.23 20.77 -4.13
CA ARG A 106 -19.45 19.52 -4.87
C ARG A 106 -20.15 19.75 -6.21
N LEU A 107 -20.84 20.88 -6.35
CA LEU A 107 -21.49 21.30 -7.59
C LEU A 107 -20.48 21.50 -8.73
N LEU A 108 -19.23 21.86 -8.42
CA LEU A 108 -18.18 22.10 -9.42
C LEU A 108 -17.35 20.84 -9.72
N ALA A 109 -17.45 19.78 -8.91
CA ALA A 109 -16.68 18.55 -9.08
C ALA A 109 -16.79 17.92 -10.51
N PRO A 110 -17.98 17.90 -11.17
CA PRO A 110 -18.10 17.39 -12.53
C PRO A 110 -17.32 18.20 -13.58
N PHE A 111 -17.05 19.48 -13.31
CA PHE A 111 -16.30 20.36 -14.20
C PHE A 111 -14.80 20.30 -13.92
N LEU A 112 -14.41 20.16 -12.66
CA LEU A 112 -13.02 20.15 -12.22
C LEU A 112 -12.30 18.81 -12.49
N GLY A 113 -13.04 17.69 -12.58
CA GLY A 113 -12.43 16.40 -12.89
C GLY A 113 -11.41 15.93 -11.85
N GLY A 114 -11.56 16.35 -10.59
CA GLY A 114 -10.62 16.06 -9.50
C GLY A 114 -9.44 17.03 -9.38
N ALA A 115 -9.35 18.05 -10.25
CA ALA A 115 -8.39 19.14 -10.09
C ALA A 115 -8.67 19.91 -8.79
N ASP A 116 -7.64 20.08 -7.97
CA ASP A 116 -7.64 21.04 -6.87
C ASP A 116 -7.07 22.39 -7.34
N ARG A 117 -7.09 23.38 -6.44
CA ARG A 117 -6.61 24.72 -6.74
C ARG A 117 -5.16 24.72 -7.18
N ASP A 118 -4.28 24.06 -6.42
CA ASP A 118 -2.84 24.05 -6.68
C ASP A 118 -2.52 23.36 -8.01
N TYR A 119 -3.23 22.28 -8.35
CA TYR A 119 -3.13 21.62 -9.64
C TYR A 119 -3.56 22.55 -10.77
N PHE A 120 -4.72 23.19 -10.65
CA PHE A 120 -5.22 24.10 -11.68
C PHE A 120 -4.27 25.28 -11.89
N ASP A 121 -3.78 25.81 -10.78
CA ASP A 121 -2.87 26.94 -10.73
C ASP A 121 -1.53 26.64 -11.43
N ARG A 122 -1.00 25.42 -11.25
CA ARG A 122 0.24 24.97 -11.91
C ARG A 122 0.06 24.67 -13.40
N MET A 123 -1.07 24.06 -13.79
CA MET A 123 -1.28 23.57 -15.16
C MET A 123 -1.86 24.61 -16.12
N PHE A 124 -2.74 25.47 -15.63
CA PHE A 124 -3.59 26.33 -16.49
C PHE A 124 -3.36 27.82 -16.28
N ASN A 125 -2.62 28.24 -15.25
CA ASN A 125 -2.26 29.64 -15.04
C ASN A 125 -0.77 29.88 -15.29
N LEU A 126 -0.49 30.66 -16.33
CA LEU A 126 0.84 31.15 -16.66
C LEU A 126 0.96 32.64 -16.29
N SER A 127 1.75 32.93 -15.27
CA SER A 127 2.08 34.30 -14.85
C SER A 127 3.58 34.57 -14.96
N HIS A 128 3.97 35.85 -15.00
CA HIS A 128 5.37 36.25 -15.10
C HIS A 128 6.23 35.69 -13.95
N GLY A 129 5.73 35.77 -12.70
CA GLY A 129 6.42 35.21 -11.54
C GLY A 129 6.62 33.70 -11.65
N ARG A 130 5.60 32.97 -12.12
CA ARG A 130 5.68 31.51 -12.28
C ARG A 130 6.56 31.07 -13.43
N LEU A 131 6.60 31.83 -14.52
CA LEU A 131 7.57 31.59 -15.60
C LEU A 131 9.00 31.70 -15.08
N ALA A 132 9.28 32.68 -14.21
CA ALA A 132 10.59 32.81 -13.58
C ALA A 132 10.88 31.68 -12.58
N GLU A 133 9.90 31.27 -11.75
CA GLU A 133 10.03 30.14 -10.82
C GLU A 133 10.24 28.81 -11.55
N GLY A 134 9.41 28.51 -12.56
CA GLY A 134 9.55 27.33 -13.40
C GLY A 134 10.88 27.32 -14.14
N GLY A 135 11.32 28.46 -14.67
CA GLY A 135 12.65 28.60 -15.29
C GLY A 135 13.79 28.30 -14.31
N ARG A 136 13.71 28.78 -13.07
CA ARG A 136 14.70 28.44 -12.02
C ARG A 136 14.70 26.95 -11.69
N ALA A 137 13.52 26.36 -11.54
CA ALA A 137 13.39 24.94 -11.24
C ALA A 137 13.98 24.07 -12.38
N ILE A 138 13.80 24.47 -13.64
CA ILE A 138 14.41 23.81 -14.81
C ILE A 138 15.94 23.88 -14.78
N ILE A 139 16.51 25.03 -14.42
CA ILE A 139 17.97 25.21 -14.30
C ILE A 139 18.54 24.35 -13.17
N GLU A 140 17.84 24.26 -12.04
CA GLU A 140 18.25 23.42 -10.90
C GLU A 140 18.17 21.92 -11.22
N ALA A 141 17.29 21.51 -12.12
CA ALA A 141 17.08 20.11 -12.48
C ALA A 141 18.10 19.52 -13.46
N LYS A 142 19.10 20.30 -13.90
CA LYS A 142 20.31 20.04 -14.73
C LYS A 142 20.43 18.77 -15.61
N ASP A 143 20.03 17.60 -15.15
CA ASP A 143 20.22 16.29 -15.80
C ASP A 143 18.92 15.51 -16.11
N ASP A 144 17.72 16.01 -15.83
CA ASP A 144 16.47 15.27 -16.12
C ASP A 144 15.29 16.16 -16.57
N VAL A 145 15.48 16.81 -17.72
CA VAL A 145 14.48 17.68 -18.36
C VAL A 145 13.20 16.92 -18.73
N GLY A 146 13.32 15.63 -19.10
CA GLY A 146 12.20 14.80 -19.52
C GLY A 146 11.20 14.53 -18.38
N GLN A 147 11.70 14.15 -17.20
CA GLN A 147 10.84 14.00 -16.02
C GLN A 147 10.27 15.33 -15.53
N MET A 148 11.02 16.42 -15.65
CA MET A 148 10.55 17.74 -15.26
C MET A 148 9.41 18.25 -16.15
N LEU A 149 9.52 18.08 -17.46
CA LEU A 149 8.45 18.44 -18.39
C LEU A 149 7.18 17.63 -18.09
N PHE A 150 7.34 16.35 -17.74
CA PHE A 150 6.24 15.48 -17.36
C PHE A 150 5.62 15.91 -16.02
N ALA A 151 6.43 16.21 -14.99
CA ALA A 151 5.96 16.68 -13.68
C ALA A 151 5.30 18.07 -13.76
N ALA A 152 5.83 18.97 -14.59
CA ALA A 152 5.30 20.31 -14.84
C ALA A 152 4.03 20.32 -15.70
N GLY A 153 3.79 19.28 -16.51
CA GLY A 153 2.58 19.15 -17.33
C GLY A 153 1.49 18.23 -16.74
N THR A 154 1.79 17.49 -15.66
CA THR A 154 0.83 16.57 -15.01
C THR A 154 0.57 16.89 -13.53
N GLY A 155 1.23 17.91 -12.96
CA GLY A 155 1.08 18.31 -11.56
C GLY A 155 1.66 17.32 -10.55
N LEU A 156 2.34 16.28 -11.04
CA LEU A 156 2.84 15.14 -10.28
C LEU A 156 4.27 15.38 -9.76
N ALA A 157 4.54 16.56 -9.19
CA ALA A 157 5.83 16.84 -8.56
C ALA A 157 6.18 15.80 -7.46
N ASP A 158 5.16 15.29 -6.75
CA ASP A 158 5.29 14.24 -5.71
C ASP A 158 5.51 12.83 -6.29
N LEU A 159 5.26 12.60 -7.60
CA LEU A 159 5.47 11.29 -8.20
C LEU A 159 6.94 10.89 -8.18
N ARG A 160 7.87 11.86 -8.31
CA ARG A 160 9.31 11.59 -8.21
C ARG A 160 9.70 11.12 -6.81
N GLU A 161 9.19 11.80 -5.77
CA GLU A 161 9.47 11.41 -4.40
C GLU A 161 8.84 10.05 -4.07
N ARG A 162 7.64 9.78 -4.57
CA ARG A 162 6.98 8.48 -4.44
C ARG A 162 7.68 7.36 -5.22
N LEU A 163 8.09 7.60 -6.45
CA LEU A 163 8.88 6.64 -7.25
C LEU A 163 10.18 6.31 -6.54
N LYS A 164 10.90 7.34 -6.07
CA LYS A 164 12.13 7.15 -5.31
C LYS A 164 11.91 6.38 -4.01
N LYS A 165 10.82 6.65 -3.28
CA LYS A 165 10.44 5.85 -2.09
C LYS A 165 10.17 4.39 -2.45
N LEU A 166 9.45 4.12 -3.54
CA LEU A 166 9.18 2.77 -4.03
C LEU A 166 10.46 2.06 -4.47
N GLU A 167 11.37 2.76 -5.15
CA GLU A 167 12.70 2.24 -5.52
C GLU A 167 13.53 1.94 -4.27
N ASP A 168 13.57 2.83 -3.29
CA ASP A 168 14.28 2.62 -2.02
C ASP A 168 13.70 1.43 -1.22
N GLU A 169 12.37 1.25 -1.24
CA GLU A 169 11.69 0.09 -0.64
C GLU A 169 12.02 -1.21 -1.38
N ALA A 170 11.95 -1.20 -2.71
CA ALA A 170 12.31 -2.33 -3.54
C ALA A 170 13.79 -2.72 -3.35
N ASP A 171 14.67 -1.73 -3.23
CA ASP A 171 16.09 -1.94 -3.02
C ASP A 171 16.39 -2.55 -1.64
N LYS A 172 15.67 -2.14 -0.59
CA LYS A 172 15.74 -2.79 0.73
C LYS A 172 15.26 -4.24 0.71
N LEU A 173 14.28 -4.55 -0.14
CA LEU A 173 13.71 -5.90 -0.27
C LEU A 173 14.62 -6.84 -1.09
N TRP A 174 15.10 -6.39 -2.26
CA TRP A 174 15.68 -7.26 -3.29
C TRP A 174 16.91 -6.71 -4.04
N ALA A 175 17.50 -5.56 -3.68
CA ALA A 175 18.58 -4.98 -4.51
C ALA A 175 19.73 -5.96 -4.82
N PRO A 176 20.24 -5.98 -6.08
CA PRO A 176 21.33 -6.87 -6.50
C PRO A 176 22.61 -6.74 -5.66
N LYS A 177 22.87 -5.56 -5.06
CA LYS A 177 24.12 -5.24 -4.33
C LYS A 177 23.95 -4.97 -2.83
N ALA A 178 22.76 -5.08 -2.24
CA ALA A 178 22.57 -4.74 -0.83
C ALA A 178 23.16 -5.81 0.11
N LYS A 179 24.03 -5.40 1.05
CA LYS A 179 24.69 -6.27 2.05
C LYS A 179 23.74 -6.94 3.07
N LYS A 180 22.49 -6.49 3.19
CA LYS A 180 21.48 -7.02 4.12
C LYS A 180 20.13 -7.18 3.41
N ARG A 181 20.00 -8.21 2.58
CA ARG A 181 18.75 -8.50 1.84
C ARG A 181 17.72 -9.12 2.80
N LEU A 182 16.64 -8.41 3.10
CA LEU A 182 15.58 -8.89 4.01
C LEU A 182 14.95 -10.20 3.52
N TYR A 183 14.74 -10.34 2.21
CA TYR A 183 14.23 -11.58 1.62
C TYR A 183 15.14 -12.78 1.89
N HIS A 184 16.45 -12.66 1.62
CA HIS A 184 17.36 -13.79 1.84
C HIS A 184 17.55 -14.11 3.33
N GLN A 185 17.44 -13.11 4.22
CA GLN A 185 17.42 -13.39 5.66
C GLN A 185 16.18 -14.20 6.05
N ALA A 186 15.01 -13.86 5.50
CA ALA A 186 13.78 -14.62 5.72
C ALA A 186 13.87 -16.02 5.11
N GLN A 187 14.42 -16.15 3.90
CA GLN A 187 14.64 -17.44 3.23
C GLN A 187 15.58 -18.33 4.05
N ASN A 188 16.74 -17.82 4.47
CA ASN A 188 17.69 -18.58 5.28
C ASN A 188 17.06 -19.01 6.62
N ARG A 189 16.32 -18.12 7.29
CA ARG A 189 15.59 -18.47 8.52
C ARG A 189 14.56 -19.57 8.29
N TRP A 190 13.88 -19.56 7.15
CA TRP A 190 12.92 -20.60 6.77
C TRP A 190 13.62 -21.93 6.49
N GLU A 191 14.73 -21.93 5.74
CA GLU A 191 15.52 -23.13 5.46
C GLU A 191 16.11 -23.74 6.73
N GLU A 192 16.63 -22.92 7.64
CA GLU A 192 17.10 -23.35 8.96
C GLU A 192 15.96 -23.94 9.79
N ALA A 193 14.80 -23.28 9.85
CA ALA A 193 13.64 -23.78 10.58
C ALA A 193 13.15 -25.12 10.02
N LYS A 194 13.08 -25.25 8.69
CA LYS A 194 12.72 -26.49 7.99
C LYS A 194 13.72 -27.61 8.23
N SER A 195 15.01 -27.30 8.27
CA SER A 195 16.07 -28.25 8.61
C SER A 195 15.97 -28.72 10.06
N ARG A 196 15.72 -27.80 11.01
CA ARG A 196 15.46 -28.17 12.42
C ARG A 196 14.22 -29.04 12.56
N GLN A 197 13.13 -28.70 11.88
CA GLN A 197 11.90 -29.50 11.88
C GLN A 197 12.20 -30.94 11.40
N ARG A 198 12.87 -31.10 10.26
CA ARG A 198 13.25 -32.42 9.74
C ARG A 198 14.16 -33.22 10.66
N LYS A 199 15.04 -32.56 11.43
CA LYS A 199 15.91 -33.23 12.42
C LYS A 199 15.15 -33.74 13.65
N HIS A 200 14.03 -33.10 13.99
CA HIS A 200 13.21 -33.48 15.15
C HIS A 200 12.01 -34.35 14.77
N GLU A 201 11.68 -34.44 13.48
CA GLU A 201 10.72 -35.40 12.96
C GLU A 201 11.37 -36.77 12.83
N LEU A 202 10.88 -37.74 13.62
CA LEU A 202 11.22 -39.14 13.38
C LEU A 202 10.55 -39.56 12.08
N SER A 203 11.32 -40.02 11.11
CA SER A 203 10.73 -40.56 9.89
C SER A 203 9.84 -41.75 10.23
N VAL A 204 8.66 -41.84 9.61
CA VAL A 204 7.76 -43.00 9.76
C VAL A 204 8.49 -44.31 9.43
N SER A 205 9.49 -44.26 8.55
CA SER A 205 10.35 -45.42 8.21
C SER A 205 11.27 -45.81 9.38
N GLU A 206 11.96 -44.84 9.98
CA GLU A 206 12.86 -45.07 11.12
C GLU A 206 12.08 -45.59 12.34
N TRP A 207 10.88 -45.05 12.58
CA TRP A 207 9.99 -45.55 13.63
C TRP A 207 9.58 -47.00 13.39
N LYS A 208 9.18 -47.35 12.15
CA LYS A 208 8.79 -48.72 11.78
C LYS A 208 9.94 -49.70 11.95
N GLU A 209 11.13 -49.35 11.46
CA GLU A 209 12.32 -50.19 11.57
C GLU A 209 12.75 -50.40 13.02
N ALA A 210 12.76 -49.33 13.84
CA ALA A 210 13.03 -49.41 15.27
C ALA A 210 11.97 -50.24 16.03
N HIS A 211 10.70 -50.16 15.61
CA HIS A 211 9.62 -50.94 16.21
C HIS A 211 9.71 -52.43 15.85
N GLU A 212 10.06 -52.73 14.60
CA GLU A 212 10.22 -54.10 14.10
C GLU A 212 11.45 -54.77 14.73
N THR A 213 12.58 -54.07 14.83
CA THR A 213 13.75 -54.56 15.58
C THR A 213 13.44 -54.79 17.06
N LEU A 214 12.69 -53.90 17.72
CA LEU A 214 12.25 -54.11 19.10
C LEU A 214 11.33 -55.34 19.23
N SER A 215 10.41 -55.53 18.29
CA SER A 215 9.51 -56.69 18.25
C SER A 215 10.30 -58.00 18.11
N ASN A 216 11.23 -58.05 17.15
CA ASN A 216 12.08 -59.21 16.90
C ASN A 216 13.02 -59.51 18.08
N ALA A 217 13.58 -58.48 18.72
CA ALA A 217 14.39 -58.62 19.93
C ALA A 217 13.58 -59.16 21.11
N LYS A 218 12.32 -58.73 21.28
CA LYS A 218 11.41 -59.25 22.31
C LYS A 218 11.04 -60.71 22.05
N GLU A 219 10.81 -61.08 20.78
CA GLU A 219 10.47 -62.46 20.43
C GLU A 219 11.66 -63.41 20.64
N THR A 220 12.85 -63.01 20.24
CA THR A 220 14.09 -63.77 20.49
C THR A 220 14.36 -63.90 21.99
N LEU A 221 14.23 -62.83 22.77
CA LEU A 221 14.32 -62.88 24.24
C LEU A 221 13.33 -63.90 24.83
N ARG A 222 12.08 -63.91 24.33
CA ARG A 222 11.04 -64.85 24.78
C ARG A 222 11.40 -66.31 24.44
N LYS A 223 11.98 -66.57 23.26
CA LYS A 223 12.46 -67.90 22.86
C LYS A 223 13.62 -68.37 23.75
N CYS A 224 14.66 -67.54 23.90
CA CYS A 224 15.81 -67.83 24.76
C CYS A 224 15.40 -68.09 26.22
N ARG A 225 14.43 -67.33 26.76
CA ARG A 225 13.91 -67.55 28.12
C ARG A 225 13.22 -68.91 28.26
N LYS A 226 12.43 -69.33 27.27
CA LYS A 226 11.79 -70.66 27.28
C LYS A 226 12.82 -71.78 27.24
N GLU A 227 13.79 -71.69 26.33
CA GLU A 227 14.87 -72.68 26.22
C GLU A 227 15.69 -72.76 27.51
N HIS A 228 16.00 -71.61 28.13
CA HIS A 228 16.69 -71.57 29.41
C HIS A 228 15.86 -72.24 30.53
N GLU A 229 14.55 -72.00 30.57
CA GLU A 229 13.66 -72.63 31.54
C GLU A 229 13.58 -74.15 31.35
N GLU A 230 13.50 -74.63 30.11
CA GLU A 230 13.51 -76.05 29.76
C GLU A 230 14.82 -76.72 30.16
N LYS A 231 15.97 -76.15 29.75
CA LYS A 231 17.29 -76.67 30.12
C LYS A 231 17.52 -76.63 31.63
N SER A 232 17.02 -75.60 32.34
CA SER A 232 17.10 -75.54 33.80
C SER A 232 16.28 -76.64 34.47
N LYS A 233 15.08 -76.96 33.94
CA LYS A 233 14.26 -78.08 34.41
C LYS A 233 14.96 -79.42 34.17
N GLU A 234 15.57 -79.60 33.00
CA GLU A 234 16.33 -80.80 32.66
C GLU A 234 17.57 -80.97 33.56
N LEU A 235 18.33 -79.90 33.78
CA LEU A 235 19.47 -79.90 34.70
C LEU A 235 19.05 -80.29 36.11
N LYS A 236 17.97 -79.69 36.64
CA LYS A 236 17.42 -80.05 37.97
C LYS A 236 17.02 -81.52 38.03
N LYS A 237 16.42 -82.07 36.96
CA LYS A 237 16.07 -83.49 36.85
C LYS A 237 17.32 -84.37 36.87
N LEU A 238 18.33 -84.07 36.06
CA LEU A 238 19.59 -84.82 35.98
C LEU A 238 20.36 -84.77 37.30
N VAL A 239 20.48 -83.60 37.92
CA VAL A 239 21.10 -83.44 39.24
C VAL A 239 20.39 -84.29 40.29
N ARG A 240 19.05 -84.32 40.29
CA ARG A 240 18.26 -85.19 41.17
C ARG A 240 18.55 -86.68 40.91
N ILE A 241 18.64 -87.09 39.65
CA ILE A 241 18.99 -88.48 39.28
C ILE A 241 20.40 -88.83 39.79
N CYS A 242 21.41 -87.98 39.54
CA CYS A 242 22.78 -88.20 40.01
C CYS A 242 22.87 -88.31 41.54
N HIS A 243 22.19 -87.44 42.27
CA HIS A 243 22.18 -87.47 43.75
C HIS A 243 21.56 -88.74 44.31
N VAL A 244 20.54 -89.29 43.66
CA VAL A 244 19.82 -90.48 44.12
C VAL A 244 20.44 -91.78 43.59
N HIS A 245 21.22 -91.71 42.51
CA HIS A 245 21.88 -92.88 41.90
C HIS A 245 22.87 -93.58 42.84
N ALA A 246 23.73 -92.82 43.55
CA ALA A 246 24.68 -93.42 44.48
C ALA A 246 24.00 -94.14 45.67
N PRO A 247 23.02 -93.53 46.37
CA PRO A 247 22.22 -94.22 47.39
C PRO A 247 21.48 -95.46 46.88
N ILE A 248 20.83 -95.38 45.70
CA ILE A 248 20.09 -96.52 45.12
C ILE A 248 21.05 -97.65 44.75
N ARG A 249 22.19 -97.34 44.14
CA ARG A 249 23.21 -98.34 43.81
C ARG A 249 23.74 -99.03 45.06
N GLN A 250 24.03 -98.26 46.10
CA GLN A 250 24.47 -98.78 47.40
C GLN A 250 23.39 -99.67 48.05
N GLN A 251 22.11 -99.30 47.94
CA GLN A 251 20.99 -100.13 48.39
C GLN A 251 20.89 -101.45 47.59
N HIS A 252 21.09 -101.40 46.26
CA HIS A 252 21.07 -102.58 45.39
C HIS A 252 22.23 -103.54 45.71
N GLU A 253 23.44 -103.00 45.89
CA GLU A 253 24.63 -103.78 46.29
C GLU A 253 24.48 -104.41 47.67
N LEU A 254 23.87 -103.70 48.63
CA LEU A 254 23.58 -104.25 49.97
C LEU A 254 22.49 -105.34 49.92
N LYS A 255 21.42 -105.16 49.13
CA LYS A 255 20.40 -106.20 48.93
C LYS A 255 20.97 -107.46 48.27
N GLY A 256 21.91 -107.31 47.33
CA GLY A 256 22.59 -108.45 46.68
C GLY A 256 23.57 -109.20 47.57
N LYS A 257 24.01 -108.61 48.69
CA LYS A 257 24.87 -109.28 49.71
C LYS A 257 24.08 -109.97 50.82
N ILE A 258 22.77 -109.72 50.91
CA ILE A 258 21.85 -110.28 51.92
C ILE A 258 21.07 -111.49 51.37
N ALA A 259 21.13 -111.73 50.06
CA ALA A 259 20.65 -112.95 49.39
C ALA A 259 21.80 -113.94 49.19
#